data_AF-A0A7W1LRV9-F1
#
_entry.id   AF-A0A7W1LRV9-F1
#
_cell.length_a   1.000
_cell.length_b   1.000
_cell.length_c   1.000
_cell.angle_alpha   90.00
_cell.angle_beta   90.00
_cell.angle_gamma   90.00
#
_symmetry.space_group_name_H-M   'P 1'
#
loop_
_entity.id
_entity.type
_entity.pdbx_description
1 polymer ?
#
loop_
_entity_poly.entity_id
_entity_poly.type
_entity_poly.pdbx_seq_one_letter_code
_entity_poly.pdbx_strand_id
1 'polypeptide(L)'
;LLAEKLPKPTVRPPHRFADIVWPMPWEQAMRSERTPPPQFLAPLPTSLDTDTGDWAWIDAADDGPVFAVVGPPKSGRSTAMAVMGVLASEQGWTVVNATTSRRSPLSTTSEPVLANRCDPDELGDVMESTSGRVLVLIDDLQRVEKADGIEAALGHRDRMLMVVASSPDFLTGRAGVMRSLPPMTAGMLLNPTGGLDGGAIGLRRIPQEWTSDSRAGRGILAVAGEPSHIQVPTYRL
;
A
#
# COMPACT_ATOMS: atom_id res chain seq x y z
N LEU A 1 55.92 22.53 17.35
CA LEU A 1 55.03 22.84 16.21
C LEU A 1 54.67 21.55 15.47
N LEU A 2 53.76 20.73 16.00
CA LEU A 2 53.20 19.55 15.29
C LEU A 2 52.00 18.92 16.04
N ALA A 3 51.13 19.73 16.64
CA ALA A 3 49.94 19.25 17.36
C ALA A 3 48.61 19.88 16.89
N GLU A 4 48.64 20.75 15.89
CA GLU A 4 47.43 21.35 15.33
C GLU A 4 47.27 20.92 13.88
N LYS A 5 46.49 19.86 13.65
CA LYS A 5 45.76 19.56 12.39
C LYS A 5 45.06 18.18 12.40
N LEU A 6 44.56 17.72 13.54
CA LEU A 6 43.56 16.65 13.49
C LEU A 6 42.21 17.30 13.17
N PRO A 7 41.55 16.93 12.05
CA PRO A 7 40.22 17.44 11.75
C PRO A 7 39.29 17.05 12.90
N LYS A 8 38.51 18.01 13.40
CA LYS A 8 37.48 17.73 14.41
C LYS A 8 36.62 16.60 13.88
N PRO A 9 36.42 15.50 14.63
CA PRO A 9 35.53 14.44 14.20
C PRO A 9 34.16 15.06 13.93
N THR A 10 33.67 14.90 12.70
CA THR A 10 32.29 15.24 12.36
C THR A 10 31.41 14.37 13.24
N VAL A 11 30.92 14.93 14.34
CA VAL A 11 29.94 14.29 15.19
C VAL A 11 28.65 14.22 14.36
N ARG A 12 28.43 13.09 13.69
CA ARG A 12 27.10 12.81 13.16
C ARG A 12 26.15 12.81 14.36
N PRO A 13 25.07 13.61 14.32
CA PRO A 13 24.11 13.59 15.41
C PRO A 13 23.62 12.14 15.63
N PRO A 14 23.35 11.74 16.88
CA PRO A 14 22.88 10.40 17.18
C PRO A 14 21.62 10.12 16.36
N HIS A 15 21.60 8.97 15.69
CA HIS A 15 20.43 8.50 14.97
C HIS A 15 19.32 8.22 16.00
N ARG A 16 18.16 8.86 15.84
CA ARG A 16 16.99 8.52 16.65
C ARG A 16 16.48 7.18 16.14
N PHE A 17 16.51 6.17 16.99
CA PHE A 17 15.76 4.95 16.73
C PHE A 17 14.28 5.29 16.83
N ALA A 18 13.52 4.98 15.78
CA ALA A 18 12.09 5.11 15.84
C ALA A 18 11.47 4.03 16.74
N ASP A 19 10.56 4.44 17.61
CA ASP A 19 9.78 3.51 18.44
C ASP A 19 8.56 3.02 17.65
N ILE A 20 8.79 2.10 16.71
CA ILE A 20 7.74 1.48 15.90
C ILE A 20 7.21 0.24 16.63
N VAL A 21 6.17 0.49 17.43
CA VAL A 21 5.50 -0.52 18.25
C VAL A 21 4.59 -1.41 17.41
N TRP A 22 4.28 -2.60 17.94
CA TRP A 22 3.24 -3.48 17.41
C TRP A 22 2.21 -3.83 18.49
N PRO A 23 0.90 -3.70 18.21
CA PRO A 23 0.32 -3.02 17.04
C PRO A 23 0.65 -1.51 17.04
N MET A 24 0.79 -0.90 15.86
CA MET A 24 1.04 0.54 15.74
C MET A 24 -0.26 1.34 15.76
N PRO A 25 -0.59 2.11 16.81
CA PRO A 25 -1.85 2.86 16.87
C PRO A 25 -1.89 3.98 15.83
N TRP A 26 -3.05 4.20 15.21
CA TRP A 26 -3.27 5.31 14.26
C TRP A 26 -2.82 6.67 14.82
N GLU A 27 -3.28 7.01 16.02
CA GLU A 27 -2.94 8.29 16.67
C GLU A 27 -1.43 8.48 16.91
N GLN A 28 -0.69 7.39 17.13
CA GLN A 28 0.76 7.43 17.29
C GLN A 28 1.44 7.60 15.93
N ALA A 29 1.00 6.88 14.90
CA ALA A 29 1.51 7.01 13.54
C ALA A 29 1.34 8.43 12.98
N MET A 30 0.21 9.07 13.29
CA MET A 30 -0.10 10.43 12.85
C MET A 30 0.77 11.51 13.50
N ARG A 31 1.60 11.16 14.50
CA ARG A 31 2.60 12.08 15.07
C ARG A 31 3.90 12.14 14.26
N SER A 32 4.16 11.12 13.42
CA SER A 32 5.30 11.15 12.51
C SER A 32 5.08 12.20 11.42
N GLU A 33 6.15 12.88 11.04
CA GLU A 33 6.09 13.90 9.99
C GLU A 33 5.75 13.27 8.64
N ARG A 34 4.84 13.90 7.89
CA ARG A 34 4.38 13.44 6.57
C ARG A 34 4.88 14.36 5.47
N THR A 35 6.20 14.42 5.32
CA THR A 35 6.85 15.15 4.23
C THR A 35 7.15 14.17 3.08
N PRO A 36 6.46 14.27 1.94
CA PRO A 36 6.71 13.38 0.81
C PRO A 36 8.10 13.64 0.20
N PRO A 37 8.70 12.65 -0.46
CA PRO A 37 9.88 12.86 -1.29
C PRO A 37 9.62 13.97 -2.33
N PRO A 38 10.52 14.95 -2.49
CA PRO A 38 10.28 16.14 -3.31
C PRO A 38 10.10 15.86 -4.81
N GLN A 39 10.58 14.71 -5.27
CA GLN A 39 10.45 14.27 -6.66
C GLN A 39 9.11 13.60 -6.98
N PHE A 40 8.27 13.30 -5.98
CA PHE A 40 7.01 12.59 -6.22
C PHE A 40 5.95 13.54 -6.80
N LEU A 41 5.30 13.12 -7.90
CA LEU A 41 4.25 13.87 -8.58
C LEU A 41 2.87 13.63 -7.94
N ALA A 42 2.61 12.40 -7.50
CA ALA A 42 1.38 11.99 -6.82
C ALA A 42 1.68 11.16 -5.56
N PRO A 43 2.30 11.76 -4.53
CA PRO A 43 2.74 11.04 -3.34
C PRO A 43 1.57 10.57 -2.47
N LEU A 44 1.47 9.27 -2.20
CA LEU A 44 0.52 8.68 -1.26
C LEU A 44 1.28 7.96 -0.13
N PRO A 45 1.12 8.37 1.14
CA PRO A 45 1.69 7.63 2.26
C PRO A 45 0.90 6.35 2.48
N THR A 46 1.59 5.26 2.84
CA THR A 46 0.98 3.93 2.93
C THR A 46 1.16 3.27 4.29
N SER A 47 2.32 3.44 4.90
CA SER A 47 2.75 2.76 6.12
C SER A 47 3.93 3.51 6.75
N LEU A 48 4.46 3.03 7.87
CA LEU A 48 5.68 3.56 8.46
C LEU A 48 6.84 2.62 8.19
N ASP A 49 7.98 3.15 7.78
CA ASP A 49 9.22 2.41 7.69
C ASP A 49 9.71 2.05 9.11
N THR A 50 10.06 0.78 9.35
CA THR A 50 10.39 0.33 10.72
C THR A 50 11.77 0.76 11.20
N ASP A 51 12.67 1.10 10.28
CA ASP A 51 14.04 1.48 10.61
C ASP A 51 14.12 2.97 10.95
N THR A 52 13.40 3.79 10.18
CA THR A 52 13.42 5.27 10.29
C THR A 52 12.24 5.82 11.08
N GLY A 53 11.10 5.12 11.09
CA GLY A 53 9.83 5.58 11.65
C GLY A 53 9.12 6.68 10.88
N ASP A 54 9.66 7.03 9.72
CA ASP A 54 9.05 7.96 8.79
C ASP A 54 7.94 7.25 8.01
N TRP A 55 7.05 8.03 7.41
CA TRP A 55 6.08 7.48 6.47
C TRP A 55 6.79 6.94 5.24
N ALA A 56 6.43 5.72 4.84
CA ALA A 56 6.75 5.13 3.56
C ALA A 56 5.73 5.57 2.52
N TRP A 57 6.22 5.91 1.33
CA TRP A 57 5.44 6.56 0.27
C TRP A 57 5.47 5.76 -1.02
N ILE A 58 4.45 5.95 -1.84
CA ILE A 58 4.45 5.61 -3.26
C ILE A 58 4.14 6.87 -4.08
N ASP A 59 4.60 6.91 -5.32
CA ASP A 59 4.19 7.89 -6.32
C ASP A 59 3.21 7.25 -7.30
N ALA A 60 1.92 7.56 -7.17
CA ALA A 60 0.91 6.98 -8.05
C ALA A 60 1.04 7.41 -9.52
N ALA A 61 1.84 8.42 -9.83
CA ALA A 61 2.11 8.80 -11.22
C ALA A 61 3.13 7.87 -11.88
N ASP A 62 4.09 7.34 -11.11
CA ASP A 62 5.29 6.69 -11.64
C ASP A 62 5.43 5.21 -11.23
N ASP A 63 4.92 4.80 -10.07
CA ASP A 63 5.09 3.43 -9.54
C ASP A 63 4.18 2.38 -10.20
N GLY A 64 3.31 2.86 -11.09
CA GLY A 64 2.36 2.07 -11.86
C GLY A 64 0.92 2.24 -11.36
N PRO A 65 -0.07 1.92 -12.22
CA PRO A 65 -1.47 2.20 -11.91
C PRO A 65 -2.12 1.18 -10.98
N VAL A 66 -1.42 0.10 -10.65
CA VAL A 66 -1.91 -0.96 -9.77
C VAL A 66 -0.91 -1.23 -8.66
N PHE A 67 -1.37 -1.11 -7.41
CA PHE A 67 -0.61 -1.39 -6.21
C PHE A 67 -1.20 -2.59 -5.48
N ALA A 68 -0.36 -3.60 -5.20
CA ALA A 68 -0.80 -4.83 -4.56
C ALA A 68 -0.75 -4.73 -3.03
N VAL A 69 -1.78 -5.20 -2.33
CA VAL A 69 -1.78 -5.40 -0.86
C VAL A 69 -1.98 -6.89 -0.57
N VAL A 70 -0.88 -7.55 -0.27
CA VAL A 70 -0.75 -9.00 -0.30
C VAL A 70 -0.61 -9.55 1.10
N GLY A 71 -1.19 -10.71 1.38
CA GLY A 71 -0.94 -11.42 2.61
C GLY A 71 -1.95 -12.53 2.88
N PRO A 72 -1.69 -13.41 3.86
CA PRO A 72 -2.65 -14.41 4.30
C PRO A 72 -3.88 -13.76 4.97
N PRO A 73 -4.97 -14.53 5.21
CA PRO A 73 -6.09 -14.04 6.01
C PRO A 73 -5.65 -13.44 7.35
N LYS A 74 -6.27 -12.32 7.75
CA LYS A 74 -5.97 -11.58 9.00
C LYS A 74 -4.56 -10.95 9.07
N SER A 75 -3.84 -10.87 7.95
CA SER A 75 -2.56 -10.13 7.86
C SER A 75 -2.69 -8.61 8.01
N GLY A 76 -3.90 -8.06 7.86
CA GLY A 76 -4.16 -6.62 7.92
C GLY A 76 -4.38 -5.94 6.57
N ARG A 77 -4.55 -6.70 5.46
CA ARG A 77 -4.80 -6.14 4.12
C ARG A 77 -5.90 -5.09 4.08
N SER A 78 -7.10 -5.42 4.59
CA SER A 78 -8.22 -4.48 4.62
C SER A 78 -7.91 -3.24 5.47
N THR A 79 -7.16 -3.39 6.57
CA THR A 79 -6.70 -2.24 7.38
C THR A 79 -5.71 -1.37 6.59
N ALA A 80 -4.77 -1.95 5.85
CA ALA A 80 -3.84 -1.19 5.01
C ALA A 80 -4.57 -0.41 3.91
N MET A 81 -5.54 -1.03 3.24
CA MET A 81 -6.38 -0.34 2.25
C MET A 81 -7.18 0.80 2.86
N ALA A 82 -7.72 0.61 4.07
CA ALA A 82 -8.44 1.64 4.79
C ALA A 82 -7.54 2.83 5.14
N VAL A 83 -6.33 2.55 5.65
CA VAL A 83 -5.29 3.56 5.90
C VAL A 83 -4.98 4.35 4.64
N MET A 84 -4.72 3.66 3.52
CA MET A 84 -4.47 4.33 2.23
C MET A 84 -5.67 5.18 1.78
N GLY A 85 -6.90 4.68 1.96
CA GLY A 85 -8.13 5.42 1.68
C GLY A 85 -8.23 6.74 2.45
N VAL A 86 -8.07 6.68 3.76
CA VAL A 86 -8.08 7.87 4.63
C VAL A 86 -7.00 8.85 4.23
N LEU A 87 -5.77 8.37 4.04
CA LEU A 87 -4.62 9.21 3.67
C LEU A 87 -4.79 9.86 2.29
N ALA A 88 -5.34 9.15 1.30
CA ALA A 88 -5.61 9.71 -0.02
C ALA A 88 -6.70 10.79 0.03
N SER A 89 -7.76 10.56 0.81
CA SER A 89 -8.83 11.55 0.99
C SER A 89 -8.35 12.82 1.70
N GLU A 90 -7.46 12.70 2.69
CA GLU A 90 -6.80 13.86 3.31
C GLU A 90 -6.01 14.70 2.30
N GLN A 91 -5.54 14.09 1.20
CA GLN A 91 -4.87 14.75 0.09
C GLN A 91 -5.82 15.20 -1.03
N GLY A 92 -7.13 15.07 -0.84
CA GLY A 92 -8.16 15.48 -1.80
C GLY A 92 -8.43 14.49 -2.93
N TRP A 93 -8.02 13.23 -2.79
CA TRP A 93 -8.35 12.19 -3.77
C TRP A 93 -9.76 11.67 -3.52
N THR A 94 -10.47 11.34 -4.58
CA THR A 94 -11.74 10.63 -4.47
C THR A 94 -11.45 9.16 -4.20
N VAL A 95 -11.99 8.61 -3.12
CA VAL A 95 -11.86 7.18 -2.81
C VAL A 95 -13.08 6.45 -3.33
N VAL A 96 -12.85 5.35 -4.07
CA VAL A 96 -13.89 4.45 -4.60
C VAL A 96 -13.62 3.07 -4.04
N ASN A 97 -14.60 2.49 -3.35
CA ASN A 97 -14.51 1.18 -2.73
C ASN A 97 -15.31 0.17 -3.56
N ALA A 98 -14.64 -0.56 -4.45
CA ALA A 98 -15.25 -1.58 -5.28
C ALA A 98 -15.45 -2.86 -4.48
N THR A 99 -16.69 -3.08 -4.04
CA THR A 99 -17.01 -4.11 -3.06
C THR A 99 -17.19 -5.47 -3.72
N THR A 100 -16.29 -6.42 -3.42
CA THR A 100 -16.38 -7.81 -3.91
C THR A 100 -17.14 -8.75 -2.96
N SER A 101 -17.42 -8.27 -1.73
CA SER A 101 -18.08 -9.02 -0.67
C SER A 101 -18.78 -8.08 0.30
N ARG A 102 -20.06 -8.37 0.60
CA ARG A 102 -20.83 -7.65 1.65
C ARG A 102 -20.29 -7.86 3.06
N ARG A 103 -19.39 -8.83 3.25
CA ARG A 103 -18.77 -9.14 4.55
C ARG A 103 -17.34 -8.60 4.67
N SER A 104 -16.79 -7.95 3.63
CA SER A 104 -15.48 -7.32 3.75
C SER A 104 -15.54 -6.22 4.82
N PRO A 105 -14.52 -6.08 5.68
CA PRO A 105 -14.40 -4.95 6.60
C PRO A 105 -14.55 -3.58 5.90
N LEU A 106 -14.08 -3.44 4.65
CA LEU A 106 -14.25 -2.21 3.88
C LEU A 106 -15.71 -1.96 3.47
N SER A 107 -16.50 -3.02 3.31
CA SER A 107 -17.93 -2.93 2.96
C SER A 107 -18.82 -2.70 4.18
N THR A 108 -18.37 -3.05 5.39
CA THR A 108 -19.19 -2.94 6.61
C THR A 108 -18.82 -1.75 7.49
N THR A 109 -17.71 -1.08 7.19
CA THR A 109 -17.25 0.07 7.95
C THR A 109 -18.21 1.27 7.87
N SER A 110 -18.20 2.07 8.94
CA SER A 110 -18.90 3.36 9.01
C SER A 110 -18.03 4.55 8.62
N GLU A 111 -16.76 4.31 8.26
CA GLU A 111 -15.82 5.33 7.84
C GLU A 111 -16.30 6.07 6.58
N PRO A 112 -16.62 7.38 6.66
CA PRO A 112 -17.21 8.13 5.54
C PRO A 112 -16.37 8.11 4.26
N VAL A 113 -15.04 8.11 4.34
CA VAL A 113 -14.19 8.06 3.14
C VAL A 113 -14.36 6.75 2.35
N LEU A 114 -14.77 5.65 3.01
CA LEU A 114 -14.98 4.34 2.38
C LEU A 114 -16.46 4.08 1.99
N ALA A 115 -17.31 5.11 2.11
CA ALA A 115 -18.74 5.01 1.85
C ALA A 115 -19.10 5.04 0.36
N ASN A 116 -18.24 5.60 -0.49
CA ASN A 116 -18.42 5.61 -1.94
C ASN A 116 -18.14 4.20 -2.50
N ARG A 117 -19.19 3.40 -2.68
CA ARG A 117 -19.11 1.99 -3.03
C ARG A 117 -19.74 1.73 -4.39
N CYS A 118 -19.12 0.84 -5.15
CA CYS A 118 -19.65 0.34 -6.41
C CYS A 118 -19.36 -1.16 -6.55
N ASP A 119 -20.01 -1.80 -7.52
CA ASP A 119 -19.58 -3.09 -8.00
C ASP A 119 -18.30 -2.93 -8.85
N PRO A 120 -17.35 -3.89 -8.84
CA PRO A 120 -16.22 -3.88 -9.77
C PRO A 120 -16.60 -3.70 -11.25
N ASP A 121 -17.76 -4.21 -11.69
CA ASP A 121 -18.24 -4.07 -13.08
C ASP A 121 -18.63 -2.62 -13.41
N GLU A 122 -18.94 -1.78 -12.41
CA GLU A 122 -19.34 -0.37 -12.57
C GLU A 122 -18.15 0.61 -12.58
N LEU A 123 -16.93 0.10 -12.39
CA LEU A 123 -15.74 0.95 -12.22
C LEU A 123 -15.47 1.88 -13.42
N GLY A 124 -15.78 1.46 -14.65
CA GLY A 124 -15.68 2.31 -15.84
C GLY A 124 -16.54 3.57 -15.72
N ASP A 125 -17.84 3.40 -15.47
CA ASP A 125 -18.81 4.48 -15.33
C ASP A 125 -18.47 5.43 -14.15
N VAL A 126 -18.01 4.85 -13.04
CA VAL A 126 -17.54 5.63 -11.87
C VAL A 126 -16.34 6.47 -12.24
N MET A 127 -15.39 5.93 -12.99
CA MET A 127 -14.23 6.70 -13.44
C MET A 127 -14.64 7.81 -14.40
N GLU A 128 -15.53 7.57 -15.36
CA GLU A 128 -16.02 8.59 -16.30
C GLU A 128 -16.71 9.77 -15.60
N SER A 129 -17.48 9.49 -14.55
CA SER A 129 -18.24 10.49 -13.80
C SER A 129 -17.44 11.19 -12.69
N THR A 130 -16.30 10.63 -12.29
CA THR A 130 -15.45 11.19 -11.22
C THR A 130 -14.35 12.05 -11.82
N SER A 131 -14.15 13.26 -11.30
CA SER A 131 -13.05 14.16 -11.70
C SER A 131 -11.89 14.12 -10.71
N GLY A 132 -10.71 14.57 -11.14
CA GLY A 132 -9.50 14.60 -10.31
C GLY A 132 -8.87 13.23 -10.08
N ARG A 133 -8.04 13.14 -9.05
CA ARG A 133 -7.34 11.90 -8.67
C ARG A 133 -8.28 10.94 -7.96
N VAL A 134 -8.19 9.66 -8.31
CA VAL A 134 -9.05 8.61 -7.77
C VAL A 134 -8.20 7.48 -7.20
N LEU A 135 -8.53 7.06 -5.97
CA LEU A 135 -8.03 5.83 -5.39
C LEU A 135 -9.13 4.77 -5.46
N VAL A 136 -8.93 3.75 -6.27
CA VAL A 136 -9.84 2.60 -6.36
C VAL A 136 -9.33 1.51 -5.42
N LEU A 137 -10.19 1.04 -4.52
CA LEU A 137 -9.90 -0.03 -3.56
C LEU A 137 -10.70 -1.28 -3.94
N ILE A 138 -10.02 -2.39 -4.21
CA ILE A 138 -10.63 -3.70 -4.45
C ILE A 138 -10.08 -4.70 -3.44
N ASP A 139 -10.86 -4.99 -2.39
CA ASP A 139 -10.51 -6.04 -1.42
C ASP A 139 -10.93 -7.42 -1.94
N ASP A 140 -10.20 -8.47 -1.55
CA ASP A 140 -10.42 -9.85 -2.02
C ASP A 140 -10.61 -9.96 -3.55
N LEU A 141 -9.64 -9.44 -4.34
CA LEU A 141 -9.67 -9.41 -5.81
C LEU A 141 -10.04 -10.78 -6.43
N GLN A 142 -9.68 -11.90 -5.79
CA GLN A 142 -10.02 -13.25 -6.21
C GLN A 142 -11.53 -13.54 -6.33
N ARG A 143 -12.38 -12.65 -5.80
CA ARG A 143 -13.84 -12.74 -5.89
C ARG A 143 -14.42 -12.02 -7.11
N VAL A 144 -13.60 -11.25 -7.84
CA VAL A 144 -14.02 -10.57 -9.06
C VAL A 144 -14.13 -11.60 -10.19
N GLU A 145 -15.33 -11.77 -10.74
CA GLU A 145 -15.60 -12.77 -11.78
C GLU A 145 -15.30 -12.24 -13.19
N LYS A 146 -15.56 -10.96 -13.44
CA LYS A 146 -15.38 -10.28 -14.73
C LYS A 146 -14.42 -9.11 -14.61
N ALA A 147 -13.67 -8.87 -15.67
CA ALA A 147 -12.65 -7.83 -15.67
C ALA A 147 -13.09 -6.55 -16.41
N ASP A 148 -14.24 -6.53 -17.08
CA ASP A 148 -14.63 -5.46 -17.99
C ASP A 148 -14.59 -4.06 -17.32
N GLY A 149 -15.14 -3.93 -16.12
CA GLY A 149 -15.09 -2.67 -15.36
C GLY A 149 -13.68 -2.28 -14.89
N ILE A 150 -12.84 -3.26 -14.54
CA ILE A 150 -11.43 -3.05 -14.18
C ILE A 150 -10.64 -2.60 -15.40
N GLU A 151 -10.83 -3.23 -16.56
CA GLU A 151 -10.20 -2.87 -17.83
C GLU A 151 -10.59 -1.45 -18.26
N ALA A 152 -11.87 -1.11 -18.15
CA ALA A 152 -12.35 0.24 -18.41
C ALA A 152 -11.69 1.28 -17.49
N ALA A 153 -11.64 1.01 -16.17
CA ALA A 153 -11.01 1.91 -15.21
C ALA A 153 -9.50 2.09 -15.45
N LEU A 154 -8.78 1.04 -15.88
CA LEU A 154 -7.37 1.11 -16.27
C LEU A 154 -7.13 2.04 -17.47
N GLY A 155 -8.15 2.36 -18.27
CA GLY A 155 -8.11 3.42 -19.28
C GLY A 155 -7.85 4.81 -18.72
N HIS A 156 -8.09 5.04 -17.42
CA HIS A 156 -7.92 6.30 -16.70
C HIS A 156 -6.69 6.30 -15.77
N ARG A 157 -5.70 5.45 -16.06
CA ARG A 157 -4.48 5.26 -15.26
C ARG A 157 -3.64 6.52 -15.02
N ASP A 158 -3.83 7.60 -15.77
CA ASP A 158 -3.13 8.88 -15.62
C ASP A 158 -3.54 9.65 -14.36
N ARG A 159 -4.70 9.33 -13.78
CA ARG A 159 -5.23 9.98 -12.57
C ARG A 159 -5.77 8.99 -11.54
N MET A 160 -5.56 7.70 -11.76
CA MET A 160 -6.09 6.63 -10.92
C MET A 160 -4.94 5.80 -10.34
N LEU A 161 -5.04 5.52 -9.05
CA LEU A 161 -4.33 4.40 -8.44
C LEU A 161 -5.34 3.32 -8.07
N MET A 162 -5.15 2.10 -8.56
CA MET A 162 -5.93 0.94 -8.16
C MET A 162 -5.16 0.11 -7.14
N VAL A 163 -5.69 0.01 -5.92
CA VAL A 163 -5.15 -0.85 -4.87
C VAL A 163 -5.97 -2.13 -4.84
N VAL A 164 -5.30 -3.27 -5.02
CA VAL A 164 -5.94 -4.58 -5.00
C VAL A 164 -5.39 -5.42 -3.85
N ALA A 165 -6.27 -6.08 -3.09
CA ALA A 165 -5.86 -7.00 -2.05
C ALA A 165 -6.21 -8.45 -2.34
N SER A 166 -5.23 -9.35 -2.18
CA SER A 166 -5.44 -10.79 -2.30
C SER A 166 -4.30 -11.60 -1.66
N SER A 167 -4.30 -12.93 -1.84
CA SER A 167 -3.22 -13.80 -1.39
C SER A 167 -2.04 -13.77 -2.37
N PRO A 168 -0.81 -14.13 -1.91
CA PRO A 168 0.35 -14.23 -2.81
C PRO A 168 0.11 -15.14 -4.02
N ASP A 169 -0.49 -16.32 -3.78
CA ASP A 169 -0.74 -17.31 -4.84
C ASP A 169 -1.70 -16.81 -5.92
N PHE A 170 -2.70 -16.01 -5.55
CA PHE A 170 -3.66 -15.49 -6.51
C PHE A 170 -3.03 -14.42 -7.40
N LEU A 171 -2.29 -13.47 -6.80
CA LEU A 171 -1.71 -12.33 -7.52
C LEU A 171 -0.49 -12.70 -8.37
N THR A 172 0.15 -13.83 -8.10
CA THR A 172 1.18 -14.41 -8.97
C THR A 172 0.61 -15.28 -10.10
N GLY A 173 -0.69 -15.56 -10.05
CA GLY A 173 -1.41 -16.31 -11.07
C GLY A 173 -1.59 -15.55 -12.39
N ARG A 174 -1.96 -16.28 -13.45
CA ARG A 174 -2.21 -15.72 -14.81
C ARG A 174 -3.61 -16.06 -15.34
N ALA A 175 -4.57 -16.19 -14.44
CA ALA A 175 -5.94 -16.60 -14.76
C ALA A 175 -6.96 -15.58 -14.26
N GLY A 176 -8.16 -15.59 -14.86
CA GLY A 176 -9.24 -14.67 -14.52
C GLY A 176 -8.82 -13.21 -14.66
N VAL A 177 -9.30 -12.38 -13.73
CA VAL A 177 -9.06 -10.93 -13.65
C VAL A 177 -7.57 -10.54 -13.69
N MET A 178 -6.66 -11.42 -13.27
CA MET A 178 -5.22 -11.15 -13.31
C MET A 178 -4.68 -10.97 -14.73
N ARG A 179 -5.34 -11.48 -15.78
CA ARG A 179 -4.91 -11.27 -17.18
C ARG A 179 -5.12 -9.83 -17.66
N SER A 180 -6.03 -9.13 -17.00
CA SER A 180 -6.46 -7.78 -17.34
C SER A 180 -5.64 -6.71 -16.61
N LEU A 181 -4.93 -7.10 -15.54
CA LEU A 181 -4.09 -6.20 -14.78
C LEU A 181 -2.69 -6.10 -15.41
N PRO A 182 -2.08 -4.90 -15.41
CA PRO A 182 -0.67 -4.76 -15.73
C PRO A 182 0.20 -5.48 -14.68
N PRO A 183 1.47 -5.79 -15.01
CA PRO A 183 2.41 -6.30 -14.03
C PRO A 183 2.51 -5.37 -12.81
N MET A 184 2.37 -5.94 -11.62
CA MET A 184 2.50 -5.22 -10.36
C MET A 184 3.97 -5.03 -10.04
N THR A 185 4.46 -3.80 -10.17
CA THR A 185 5.85 -3.40 -9.88
C THR A 185 6.02 -2.75 -8.51
N ALA A 186 4.91 -2.45 -7.84
CA ALA A 186 4.88 -1.94 -6.48
C ALA A 186 3.78 -2.63 -5.67
N GLY A 187 4.04 -2.81 -4.38
CA GLY A 187 3.07 -3.43 -3.49
C GLY A 187 3.57 -3.62 -2.07
N MET A 188 2.65 -4.01 -1.21
CA MET A 188 2.85 -4.31 0.19
C MET A 188 2.60 -5.80 0.43
N LEU A 189 3.57 -6.50 1.01
CA LEU A 189 3.43 -7.88 1.46
C LEU A 189 3.36 -7.91 2.99
N LEU A 190 2.17 -8.15 3.52
CA LEU A 190 1.86 -8.21 4.93
C LEU A 190 1.92 -9.63 5.45
N ASN A 191 2.52 -9.78 6.63
CA ASN A 191 2.68 -11.05 7.31
C ASN A 191 3.23 -12.16 6.38
N PRO A 192 4.41 -11.94 5.76
CA PRO A 192 4.98 -12.88 4.81
C PRO A 192 5.24 -14.25 5.46
N THR A 193 4.88 -15.31 4.74
CA THR A 193 4.98 -16.70 5.23
C THR A 193 6.06 -17.50 4.52
N GLY A 194 6.53 -17.04 3.36
CA GLY A 194 7.57 -17.69 2.59
C GLY A 194 8.36 -16.74 1.70
N GLY A 195 9.57 -17.14 1.34
CA GLY A 195 10.46 -16.34 0.51
C GLY A 195 9.93 -16.03 -0.90
N LEU A 196 9.00 -16.84 -1.41
CA LEU A 196 8.41 -16.68 -2.75
C LEU A 196 7.22 -15.73 -2.79
N ASP A 197 6.69 -15.32 -1.63
CA ASP A 197 5.53 -14.42 -1.53
C ASP A 197 5.81 -13.06 -2.19
N GLY A 198 7.08 -12.66 -2.30
CA GLY A 198 7.52 -11.42 -2.95
C GLY A 198 7.09 -11.28 -4.42
N GLY A 199 6.83 -12.39 -5.11
CA GLY A 199 6.43 -12.37 -6.53
C GLY A 199 5.20 -11.52 -6.80
N ALA A 200 4.29 -11.46 -5.82
CA ALA A 200 3.04 -10.70 -5.90
C ALA A 200 3.23 -9.18 -5.79
N ILE A 201 4.40 -8.70 -5.36
CA ILE A 201 4.74 -7.28 -5.18
C ILE A 201 5.95 -6.86 -6.03
N GLY A 202 6.25 -7.60 -7.09
CA GLY A 202 7.35 -7.28 -8.01
C GLY A 202 8.74 -7.74 -7.55
N LEU A 203 8.85 -8.43 -6.42
CA LEU A 203 10.12 -9.00 -5.97
C LEU A 203 10.24 -10.46 -6.40
N ARG A 204 11.41 -10.89 -6.88
CA ARG A 204 11.62 -12.31 -7.20
C ARG A 204 11.59 -13.20 -5.96
N ARG A 205 12.17 -12.72 -4.86
CA ARG A 205 12.29 -13.42 -3.59
C ARG A 205 12.52 -12.41 -2.48
N ILE A 206 12.03 -12.72 -1.27
CA ILE A 206 12.37 -11.99 -0.06
C ILE A 206 13.38 -12.78 0.80
N PRO A 207 14.29 -12.11 1.51
CA PRO A 207 15.18 -12.75 2.49
C PRO A 207 14.40 -13.48 3.60
N GLN A 208 14.98 -14.56 4.13
CA GLN A 208 14.29 -15.42 5.10
C GLN A 208 14.11 -14.72 6.46
N GLU A 209 15.07 -13.88 6.85
CA GLU A 209 15.01 -13.00 8.02
C GLU A 209 13.78 -12.06 8.00
N TRP A 210 13.19 -11.83 6.83
CA TRP A 210 11.99 -10.99 6.72
C TRP A 210 10.69 -11.76 6.93
N THR A 211 10.77 -13.09 6.98
CA THR A 211 9.64 -13.98 7.31
C THR A 211 9.58 -14.33 8.80
N SER A 212 10.58 -13.95 9.60
CA SER A 212 10.65 -14.33 11.02
C SER A 212 9.76 -13.49 11.95
N ASP A 213 9.34 -12.29 11.54
CA ASP A 213 8.45 -11.42 12.35
C ASP A 213 7.04 -11.37 11.76
N SER A 214 6.37 -12.53 11.81
CA SER A 214 5.03 -12.77 11.30
C SER A 214 3.97 -12.14 12.21
N ARG A 215 3.64 -10.87 11.96
CA ARG A 215 2.63 -10.10 12.72
C ARG A 215 1.69 -9.33 11.80
N ALA A 216 0.43 -9.20 12.19
CA ALA A 216 -0.55 -8.44 11.39
C ALA A 216 -0.14 -6.95 11.27
N GLY A 217 -0.25 -6.39 10.08
CA GLY A 217 0.18 -5.04 9.74
C GLY A 217 1.69 -4.86 9.60
N ARG A 218 2.51 -5.84 9.98
CA ARG A 218 3.95 -5.83 9.72
C ARG A 218 4.22 -6.48 8.37
N GLY A 219 5.16 -5.95 7.61
CA GLY A 219 5.41 -6.45 6.27
C GLY A 219 6.55 -5.77 5.55
N ILE A 220 6.52 -5.92 4.24
CA ILE A 220 7.50 -5.38 3.30
C ILE A 220 6.75 -4.50 2.31
N LEU A 221 7.20 -3.27 2.12
CA LEU A 221 6.83 -2.46 0.97
C LEU A 221 7.89 -2.69 -0.11
N ALA A 222 7.48 -2.90 -1.35
CA ALA A 222 8.37 -2.90 -2.50
C ALA A 222 7.91 -1.85 -3.48
N VAL A 223 8.83 -0.98 -3.90
CA VAL A 223 8.62 0.04 -4.92
C VAL A 223 9.81 -0.01 -5.87
N ALA A 224 9.55 -0.12 -7.17
CA ALA A 224 10.61 -0.24 -8.19
C ALA A 224 11.64 -1.36 -7.91
N GLY A 225 11.22 -2.44 -7.25
CA GLY A 225 12.08 -3.56 -6.85
C GLY A 225 12.96 -3.28 -5.62
N GLU A 226 12.82 -2.12 -4.99
CA GLU A 226 13.49 -1.78 -3.74
C GLU A 226 12.57 -2.08 -2.56
N PRO A 227 12.95 -3.03 -1.69
CA PRO A 227 12.15 -3.35 -0.53
C PRO A 227 12.53 -2.56 0.74
N SER A 228 11.53 -2.23 1.55
CA SER A 228 11.68 -1.71 2.92
C SER A 228 10.77 -2.43 3.92
N HIS A 229 11.19 -2.50 5.18
CA HIS A 229 10.35 -3.04 6.26
C HIS A 229 9.36 -2.00 6.72
N ILE A 230 8.13 -2.42 6.90
CA ILE A 230 7.04 -1.51 7.22
C ILE A 230 6.14 -2.00 8.34
N GLN A 231 5.47 -1.04 8.96
CA GLN A 231 4.38 -1.23 9.89
C GLN A 231 3.19 -0.38 9.46
N VAL A 232 2.10 -1.06 9.09
CA VAL A 232 0.80 -0.46 8.86
C VAL A 232 0.18 -0.07 10.19
N PRO A 233 -0.27 1.18 10.36
CA PRO A 233 -1.03 1.58 11.54
C PRO A 233 -2.35 0.84 11.64
N THR A 234 -2.78 0.50 12.84
CA THR A 234 -4.11 -0.06 13.08
C THR A 234 -5.16 1.01 12.91
N TYR A 235 -6.06 0.80 11.97
CA TYR A 235 -7.25 1.61 11.76
C TYR A 235 -8.49 0.84 12.20
N ARG A 236 -9.43 1.49 12.90
CA ARG A 236 -10.70 0.86 13.28
C ARG A 236 -11.65 0.92 12.09
N LEU A 237 -11.90 -0.24 11.50
CA LEU A 237 -12.91 -0.45 10.46
C LEU A 237 -14.29 -0.74 11.06
#